data_AF-A4VB19-F1
#
_entry.id   AF-A4VB19-F1
#
_cell.length_a   1.000
_cell.length_b   1.000
_cell.length_c   1.000
_cell.angle_alpha   90.00
_cell.angle_beta   90.00
_cell.angle_gamma   90.00
#
_symmetry.space_group_name_H-M   'P 1'
#
loop_
_entity.id
_entity.type
_entity.pdbx_description
1 polymer ?
#
loop_
_entity_poly.entity_id
_entity_poly.type
_entity_poly.pdbx_seq_one_letter_code
_entity_poly.pdbx_strand_id
1 'polypeptide(L)'
;ICCGIWETLVGVNFQSYLPWETFVPGGPKKGGTTAAGATVISVLVFFSYVIILNTVVPISLYVSIEIIRFGSSWMINWDEKMYYEKDDTPARARTTALNEELGQIEYIFSDKTGTLTQNIMTFNQCSIQGRAYGDPVDEHGNPMDITVKTPKVDFSWNKYGEKTFTFYDNRVVEAVQSGNKETHEFFRLLSLCHTVMSEQKEGTLM
;
A
#
# COMPACT_ATOMS: atom_id res chain seq x y z
N ILE A 1 40.90 -29.63 -5.21
CA ILE A 1 42.36 -29.39 -5.18
C ILE A 1 42.96 -29.84 -3.85
N CYS A 2 42.56 -29.25 -2.71
CA CYS A 2 43.07 -29.68 -1.39
C CYS A 2 42.80 -31.15 -1.06
N CYS A 3 41.63 -31.69 -1.41
CA CYS A 3 41.33 -33.11 -1.25
C CYS A 3 42.26 -34.02 -2.08
N GLY A 4 42.55 -33.64 -3.33
CA GLY A 4 43.49 -34.38 -4.20
C GLY A 4 44.93 -34.32 -3.74
N ILE A 5 45.35 -33.17 -3.18
CA ILE A 5 46.68 -33.01 -2.60
C ILE A 5 46.79 -33.86 -1.31
N TRP A 6 45.79 -33.81 -0.44
CA TRP A 6 45.74 -34.63 0.78
C TRP A 6 45.73 -36.13 0.47
N GLU A 7 44.94 -36.53 -0.52
CA GLU A 7 44.82 -37.92 -0.92
C GLU A 7 46.10 -38.48 -1.56
N THR A 8 46.80 -37.65 -2.34
CA THR A 8 48.09 -38.03 -2.95
C THR A 8 49.22 -38.09 -1.91
N LEU A 9 49.23 -37.18 -0.92
CA LEU A 9 50.31 -37.07 0.06
C LEU A 9 50.13 -37.98 1.29
N VAL A 10 48.90 -38.11 1.79
CA VAL A 10 48.59 -38.80 3.04
C VAL A 10 47.70 -40.01 2.80
N GLY A 11 46.75 -39.92 1.86
CA GLY A 11 45.77 -40.99 1.59
C GLY A 11 46.38 -42.32 1.14
N VAL A 12 47.47 -42.29 0.37
CA VAL A 12 48.21 -43.50 -0.07
C VAL A 12 48.75 -44.31 1.13
N ASN A 13 49.17 -43.65 2.21
CA ASN A 13 49.73 -44.33 3.38
C ASN A 13 48.68 -44.99 4.29
N PHE A 14 47.41 -44.59 4.18
CA PHE A 14 46.30 -45.10 4.98
C PHE A 14 45.43 -46.14 4.27
N GLN A 15 45.86 -46.65 3.10
CA GLN A 15 45.16 -47.70 2.35
C GLN A 15 45.00 -49.03 3.13
N SER A 16 45.79 -49.27 4.18
CA SER A 16 45.62 -50.43 5.07
C SER A 16 44.35 -50.37 5.92
N TYR A 17 43.83 -49.17 6.21
CA TYR A 17 42.65 -48.96 7.05
C TYR A 17 41.39 -48.62 6.24
N LEU A 18 41.53 -48.22 4.97
CA LEU A 18 40.41 -48.01 4.05
C LEU A 18 40.56 -48.89 2.79
N PRO A 19 39.81 -50.01 2.67
CA PRO A 19 39.98 -50.98 1.59
C PRO A 19 39.26 -50.55 0.30
N TRP A 20 39.62 -49.40 -0.28
CA TRP A 20 39.02 -48.88 -1.53
C TRP A 20 39.50 -49.60 -2.80
N GLU A 21 40.43 -50.55 -2.68
CA GLU A 21 41.01 -51.38 -3.75
C GLU A 21 39.98 -52.17 -4.57
N THR A 22 38.78 -52.40 -4.02
CA THR A 22 37.69 -53.14 -4.68
C THR A 22 36.77 -52.26 -5.52
N PHE A 23 36.68 -50.96 -5.22
CA PHE A 23 35.71 -50.05 -5.83
C PHE A 23 36.33 -49.10 -6.86
N VAL A 24 37.65 -48.86 -6.81
CA VAL A 24 38.35 -47.96 -7.73
C VAL A 24 39.23 -48.79 -8.69
N PRO A 25 39.02 -48.71 -10.01
CA PRO A 25 39.84 -49.45 -10.97
C PRO A 25 41.25 -48.84 -11.03
N GLY A 26 42.22 -49.48 -10.37
CA GLY A 26 43.64 -49.10 -10.46
C GLY A 26 44.42 -49.11 -9.15
N GLY A 27 44.17 -50.06 -8.24
CA GLY A 27 44.98 -50.24 -7.03
C GLY A 27 46.46 -50.56 -7.32
N PRO A 28 47.39 -50.32 -6.37
CA PRO A 28 48.83 -50.45 -6.55
C PRO A 28 49.27 -51.85 -7.02
N LYS A 29 48.47 -52.89 -6.74
CA LYS A 29 48.75 -54.28 -7.12
C LYS A 29 48.23 -54.69 -8.51
N LYS A 30 47.44 -53.86 -9.19
CA LYS A 30 46.86 -54.15 -10.52
C LYS A 30 47.49 -53.33 -11.67
N GLY A 31 48.66 -52.72 -11.47
CA GLY A 31 49.39 -52.01 -12.52
C GLY A 31 48.70 -50.72 -13.01
N GLY A 32 47.70 -50.22 -12.28
CA GLY A 32 47.04 -48.93 -12.55
C GLY A 32 47.82 -47.77 -11.93
N THR A 33 47.80 -46.61 -12.60
CA THR A 33 48.43 -45.39 -12.12
C THR A 33 47.76 -44.88 -10.85
N THR A 34 48.51 -44.79 -9.74
CA THR A 34 48.04 -44.30 -8.42
C THR A 34 47.36 -42.92 -8.51
N ALA A 35 47.77 -42.11 -9.49
CA ALA A 35 47.17 -40.80 -9.78
C ALA A 35 45.71 -40.89 -10.27
N ALA A 36 45.33 -41.93 -11.01
CA ALA A 36 43.96 -42.09 -11.50
C ALA A 36 42.98 -42.48 -10.37
N GLY A 37 43.44 -43.22 -9.36
CA GLY A 37 42.61 -43.54 -8.19
C GLY A 37 42.37 -42.32 -7.29
N ALA A 38 43.42 -41.56 -7.00
CA ALA A 38 43.34 -40.34 -6.21
C ALA A 38 42.45 -39.26 -6.85
N THR A 39 42.46 -39.14 -8.18
CA THR A 39 41.57 -38.17 -8.86
C THR A 39 40.10 -38.56 -8.75
N VAL A 40 39.76 -39.84 -8.91
CA VAL A 40 38.38 -40.33 -8.80
C VAL A 40 37.83 -40.12 -7.39
N ILE A 41 38.60 -40.47 -6.36
CA ILE A 41 38.14 -40.33 -4.97
C ILE A 41 38.02 -38.86 -4.58
N SER A 42 38.96 -38.02 -4.99
CA SER A 42 38.86 -36.58 -4.76
C SER A 42 37.64 -35.93 -5.41
N VAL A 43 37.21 -36.44 -6.58
CA VAL A 43 35.96 -36.02 -7.21
C VAL A 43 34.75 -36.53 -6.42
N LEU A 44 34.75 -37.80 -5.98
CA LEU A 44 33.66 -38.36 -5.16
C LEU A 44 33.50 -37.64 -3.81
N VAL A 45 34.60 -37.35 -3.12
CA VAL A 45 34.61 -36.59 -1.87
C VAL A 45 34.12 -35.17 -2.10
N PHE A 46 34.54 -34.52 -3.19
CA PHE A 46 34.03 -33.20 -3.56
C PHE A 46 32.50 -33.21 -3.73
N PHE A 47 31.95 -34.14 -4.51
CA PHE A 47 30.49 -34.25 -4.68
C PHE A 47 29.77 -34.64 -3.38
N SER A 48 30.37 -35.48 -2.53
CA SER A 48 29.83 -35.80 -1.21
C SER A 48 29.71 -34.55 -0.32
N TYR A 49 30.71 -33.67 -0.32
CA TYR A 49 30.65 -32.40 0.40
C TYR A 49 29.60 -31.45 -0.20
N VAL A 50 29.42 -31.43 -1.52
CA VAL A 50 28.34 -30.66 -2.17
C VAL A 50 26.95 -31.14 -1.71
N ILE A 51 26.75 -32.45 -1.61
CA ILE A 51 25.48 -33.03 -1.13
C ILE A 51 25.22 -32.64 0.33
N ILE A 52 26.25 -32.69 1.19
CA ILE A 52 26.14 -32.28 2.60
C ILE A 52 25.88 -30.76 2.71
N LEU A 53 26.55 -29.93 1.90
CA LEU A 53 26.34 -28.48 1.93
C LEU A 53 24.97 -28.06 1.37
N ASN A 54 24.35 -28.88 0.51
CA ASN A 54 23.00 -28.63 0.02
C ASN A 54 21.98 -28.53 1.17
N THR A 55 22.20 -29.24 2.29
CA THR A 55 21.31 -29.13 3.47
C THR A 55 21.43 -27.80 4.22
N VAL A 56 22.44 -26.96 3.93
CA VAL A 56 22.60 -25.62 4.54
C VAL A 56 21.55 -24.66 4.01
N VAL A 57 21.13 -24.81 2.76
CA VAL A 57 20.02 -24.03 2.17
C VAL A 57 18.81 -24.95 2.06
N PRO A 58 17.94 -25.01 3.10
CA PRO A 58 16.78 -25.89 3.07
C PRO A 58 15.83 -25.44 1.96
N ILE A 59 15.47 -26.39 1.09
CA ILE A 59 14.47 -26.18 0.02
C ILE A 59 13.12 -25.72 0.62
N SER A 60 12.82 -26.09 1.86
CA SER A 60 11.60 -25.69 2.58
C SER A 60 11.54 -24.22 2.96
N LEU A 61 12.66 -23.48 3.01
CA LEU A 61 12.67 -22.07 3.39
C LEU A 61 11.94 -21.21 2.35
N TYR A 62 12.13 -21.50 1.07
CA TYR A 62 11.46 -20.80 -0.02
C TYR A 62 9.93 -20.98 0.07
N VAL A 63 9.48 -22.22 0.18
CA VAL A 63 8.04 -22.56 0.29
C VAL A 63 7.42 -21.95 1.55
N SER A 64 8.14 -21.95 2.68
CA SER A 64 7.65 -21.34 3.92
C SER A 64 7.43 -19.84 3.77
N ILE A 65 8.34 -19.11 3.11
CA ILE A 65 8.19 -17.68 2.86
C ILE A 65 6.96 -17.40 1.98
N GLU A 66 6.72 -18.22 0.95
CA GLU A 66 5.52 -18.09 0.12
C GLU A 66 4.22 -18.29 0.90
N ILE A 67 4.17 -19.29 1.79
CA ILE A 67 3.00 -19.54 2.65
C ILE A 67 2.76 -18.37 3.61
N ILE A 68 3.82 -17.80 4.20
CA ILE A 68 3.71 -16.64 5.08
C ILE A 68 3.18 -15.44 4.30
N ARG A 69 3.73 -15.15 3.11
CA ARG A 69 3.27 -14.06 2.23
C ARG A 69 1.81 -14.23 1.83
N PHE A 70 1.38 -15.47 1.54
CA PHE A 70 0.00 -15.81 1.26
C PHE A 70 -0.90 -15.54 2.47
N GLY A 71 -0.51 -15.99 3.66
CA GLY A 71 -1.25 -15.76 4.91
C GLY A 71 -1.40 -14.27 5.23
N SER A 72 -0.32 -13.48 5.11
CA SER A 72 -0.36 -12.03 5.34
C SER A 72 -1.28 -11.33 4.33
N SER A 73 -1.25 -11.74 3.06
CA SER A 73 -2.15 -11.22 2.03
C SER A 73 -3.62 -11.49 2.36
N TRP A 74 -3.90 -12.67 2.91
CA TRP A 74 -5.25 -13.04 3.34
C TRP A 74 -5.72 -12.17 4.51
N MET A 75 -4.82 -11.89 5.46
CA MET A 75 -5.12 -11.03 6.61
C MET A 75 -5.48 -9.60 6.20
N ILE A 76 -4.76 -9.03 5.23
CA ILE A 76 -5.07 -7.69 4.67
C ILE A 76 -6.46 -7.65 4.06
N ASN A 77 -6.84 -8.70 3.33
CA ASN A 77 -8.15 -8.77 2.68
C ASN A 77 -9.31 -8.91 3.68
N TRP A 78 -9.04 -9.41 4.89
CA TRP A 78 -10.05 -9.64 5.93
C TRP A 78 -10.08 -8.51 6.99
N ASP A 79 -9.30 -7.45 6.82
CA ASP A 79 -9.31 -6.33 7.77
C ASP A 79 -10.52 -5.42 7.54
N GLU A 80 -11.44 -5.40 8.50
CA GLU A 80 -12.63 -4.54 8.50
C GLU A 80 -12.26 -3.04 8.54
N LYS A 81 -11.10 -2.66 9.09
CA LYS A 81 -10.69 -1.24 9.14
C LYS A 81 -10.29 -0.69 7.78
N MET A 82 -9.91 -1.55 6.85
CA MET A 82 -9.55 -1.17 5.48
C MET A 82 -10.71 -1.39 4.49
N TYR A 83 -11.91 -1.62 5.00
CA TYR A 83 -13.13 -1.78 4.20
C TYR A 83 -13.86 -0.44 4.03
N TYR A 84 -14.24 -0.12 2.80
CA TYR A 84 -14.96 1.10 2.48
C TYR A 84 -16.48 0.85 2.39
N GLU A 85 -17.21 1.23 3.43
CA GLU A 85 -18.64 0.92 3.60
C GLU A 85 -19.56 1.53 2.53
N LYS A 86 -19.22 2.72 2.02
CA LYS A 86 -20.12 3.46 1.10
C LYS A 86 -20.23 2.83 -0.29
N ASP A 87 -19.22 2.09 -0.72
CA ASP A 87 -19.13 1.46 -2.04
C ASP A 87 -18.87 -0.05 -1.94
N ASP A 88 -19.12 -0.65 -0.76
CA ASP A 88 -18.95 -2.08 -0.47
C ASP A 88 -17.64 -2.65 -1.03
N THR A 89 -16.54 -1.91 -0.84
CA THR A 89 -15.26 -2.22 -1.46
C THR A 89 -14.23 -2.61 -0.40
N PRO A 90 -13.88 -3.91 -0.28
CA PRO A 90 -12.81 -4.35 0.62
C PRO A 90 -11.42 -4.09 0.03
N ALA A 91 -10.44 -3.93 0.92
CA ALA A 91 -9.04 -3.95 0.54
C ALA A 91 -8.69 -5.29 -0.12
N ARG A 92 -7.97 -5.23 -1.25
CA ARG A 92 -7.59 -6.42 -2.00
C ARG A 92 -6.12 -6.39 -2.40
N ALA A 93 -5.31 -7.19 -1.71
CA ALA A 93 -3.93 -7.46 -2.08
C ALA A 93 -3.90 -8.39 -3.31
N ARG A 94 -3.50 -7.85 -4.47
CA ARG A 94 -3.40 -8.61 -5.74
C ARG A 94 -2.05 -9.33 -5.90
N THR A 95 -1.02 -8.85 -5.21
CA THR A 95 0.34 -9.39 -5.28
C THR A 95 0.84 -9.71 -3.88
N THR A 96 1.00 -11.00 -3.58
CA THR A 96 1.38 -11.48 -2.23
C THR A 96 2.84 -11.19 -1.87
N ALA A 97 3.72 -11.05 -2.87
CA ALA A 97 5.15 -10.84 -2.67
C ALA A 97 5.52 -9.43 -2.17
N LEU A 98 4.65 -8.43 -2.39
CA LEU A 98 4.93 -7.03 -2.05
C LEU A 98 4.55 -6.65 -0.61
N ASN A 99 3.89 -7.55 0.12
CA ASN A 99 3.37 -7.26 1.46
C ASN A 99 4.47 -6.85 2.46
N GLU A 100 5.69 -7.37 2.30
CA GLU A 100 6.84 -7.01 3.13
C GLU A 100 7.45 -5.65 2.76
N GLU A 101 7.36 -5.26 1.48
CA GLU A 101 7.84 -3.96 1.00
C GLU A 101 6.96 -2.81 1.52
N LEU A 102 5.67 -3.08 1.80
CA LEU A 102 4.78 -2.10 2.42
C LEU A 102 5.30 -1.60 3.78
N GLY A 103 6.04 -2.44 4.52
CA GLY A 103 6.67 -2.05 5.79
C GLY A 103 7.93 -1.20 5.65
N GLN A 104 8.41 -1.00 4.43
CA GLN A 104 9.68 -0.33 4.12
C GLN A 104 9.49 0.90 3.20
N ILE A 105 8.26 1.44 3.13
CA ILE A 105 7.96 2.61 2.29
C ILE A 105 8.54 3.88 2.93
N GLU A 106 9.43 4.56 2.21
CA GLU A 106 9.98 5.87 2.62
C GLU A 106 9.33 7.06 1.90
N TYR A 107 8.82 6.85 0.68
CA TYR A 107 8.24 7.89 -0.16
C TYR A 107 6.89 7.45 -0.71
N ILE A 108 5.89 8.34 -0.61
CA ILE A 108 4.55 8.14 -1.15
C ILE A 108 4.34 9.13 -2.29
N PHE A 109 4.11 8.61 -3.49
CA PHE A 109 3.69 9.40 -4.63
C PHE A 109 2.17 9.32 -4.75
N SER A 110 1.48 10.39 -4.38
CA SER A 110 0.02 10.46 -4.44
C SER A 110 -0.43 11.27 -5.64
N ASP A 111 -1.48 10.80 -6.32
CA ASP A 111 -2.20 11.61 -7.29
C ASP A 111 -3.15 12.58 -6.57
N LYS A 112 -3.49 13.70 -7.20
CA LYS A 112 -4.40 14.70 -6.64
C LYS A 112 -5.86 14.30 -6.88
N THR A 113 -6.22 14.06 -8.14
CA THR A 113 -7.62 13.91 -8.54
C THR A 113 -8.07 12.48 -8.34
N GLY A 114 -9.17 12.27 -7.61
CA GLY A 114 -9.69 10.93 -7.33
C GLY A 114 -8.96 10.15 -6.23
N THR A 115 -7.77 10.60 -5.80
CA THR A 115 -7.06 10.06 -4.63
C THR A 115 -7.17 11.01 -3.43
N LEU A 116 -6.69 12.25 -3.55
CA LEU A 116 -6.79 13.23 -2.45
C LEU A 116 -8.12 13.99 -2.46
N THR A 117 -8.72 14.17 -3.63
CA THR A 117 -9.96 14.93 -3.78
C THR A 117 -11.10 14.06 -4.30
N GLN A 118 -12.31 14.32 -3.79
CA GLN A 118 -13.54 13.65 -4.24
C GLN A 118 -14.10 14.23 -5.56
N ASN A 119 -13.34 15.12 -6.24
CA ASN A 119 -13.76 15.84 -7.43
C ASN A 119 -15.13 16.57 -7.30
N ILE A 120 -15.46 16.99 -6.08
CA ILE A 120 -16.66 17.77 -5.77
C ILE A 120 -16.18 19.08 -5.17
N MET A 121 -16.65 20.20 -5.72
CA MET A 121 -16.39 21.53 -5.18
C MET A 121 -17.65 22.05 -4.50
N THR A 122 -17.55 22.39 -3.22
CA THR A 122 -18.64 22.93 -2.42
C THR A 122 -18.32 24.34 -1.99
N PHE A 123 -19.31 25.23 -2.04
CA PHE A 123 -19.17 26.58 -1.50
C PHE A 123 -19.06 26.52 0.03
N ASN A 124 -17.90 26.94 0.57
CA ASN A 124 -17.61 26.84 2.00
C ASN A 124 -17.68 28.20 2.71
N GLN A 125 -17.01 29.21 2.15
CA GLN A 125 -16.83 30.53 2.79
C GLN A 125 -16.81 31.65 1.75
N CYS A 126 -17.21 32.84 2.17
CA CYS A 126 -17.06 34.05 1.37
C CYS A 126 -16.80 35.28 2.24
N SER A 127 -16.32 36.36 1.61
CA SER A 127 -16.18 37.66 2.26
C SER A 127 -17.00 38.71 1.51
N ILE A 128 -17.90 39.39 2.22
CA ILE A 128 -18.77 40.44 1.66
C ILE A 128 -18.55 41.70 2.50
N GLN A 129 -18.15 42.80 1.85
CA GLN A 129 -17.91 44.09 2.49
C GLN A 129 -16.95 44.04 3.71
N GLY A 130 -15.91 43.21 3.61
CA GLY A 130 -14.92 43.03 4.69
C GLY A 130 -15.38 42.15 5.86
N ARG A 131 -16.56 41.52 5.76
CA ARG A 131 -17.04 40.51 6.72
C ARG A 131 -16.90 39.12 6.11
N ALA A 132 -16.18 38.24 6.79
CA ALA A 132 -16.11 36.82 6.42
C ALA A 132 -17.35 36.07 6.91
N TYR A 133 -17.87 35.19 6.06
CA TYR A 133 -19.00 34.30 6.30
C TYR A 133 -18.58 32.85 6.03
N GLY A 134 -19.15 31.92 6.80
CA GLY A 134 -18.91 30.48 6.68
C GLY A 134 -17.97 29.88 7.73
N ASP A 135 -17.40 30.71 8.61
CA ASP A 135 -16.81 30.27 9.87
C ASP A 135 -17.86 30.43 10.97
N PRO A 136 -18.40 29.34 11.55
CA PRO A 136 -19.30 29.45 12.68
C PRO A 136 -18.54 30.04 13.88
N VAL A 137 -19.14 31.06 14.49
CA VAL A 137 -18.59 31.73 15.66
C VAL A 137 -19.44 31.35 16.86
N ASP A 138 -18.81 31.03 17.99
CA ASP A 138 -19.52 30.71 19.23
C ASP A 138 -20.25 31.94 19.80
N GLU A 139 -21.14 31.75 20.76
CA GLU A 139 -21.87 32.85 21.44
C GLU A 139 -20.92 33.91 22.05
N HIS A 140 -19.66 33.51 22.32
CA HIS A 140 -18.60 34.33 22.89
C HIS A 140 -17.71 35.03 21.84
N GLY A 141 -18.00 34.89 20.54
CA GLY A 141 -17.22 35.53 19.47
C GLY A 141 -15.94 34.79 19.06
N ASN A 142 -15.74 33.55 19.54
CA ASN A 142 -14.57 32.73 19.20
C ASN A 142 -14.83 31.86 17.97
N PRO A 143 -13.84 31.66 17.07
CA PRO A 143 -13.96 30.72 15.96
C PRO A 143 -14.23 29.30 16.45
N MET A 144 -15.20 28.61 15.86
CA MET A 144 -15.47 27.20 16.14
C MET A 144 -15.02 26.29 15.00
N ASP A 145 -14.38 25.16 15.35
CA ASP A 145 -14.07 24.12 14.38
C ASP A 145 -15.34 23.38 13.94
N ILE A 146 -15.52 23.27 12.62
CA ILE A 146 -16.67 22.58 12.00
C ILE A 146 -16.56 21.08 12.30
N THR A 147 -17.29 20.64 13.32
CA THR A 147 -17.41 19.23 13.72
C THR A 147 -18.76 18.67 13.27
N VAL A 148 -18.92 17.34 13.20
CA VAL A 148 -20.19 16.65 12.85
C VAL A 148 -21.42 17.12 13.67
N LYS A 149 -21.20 17.71 14.85
CA LYS A 149 -22.23 18.22 15.76
C LYS A 149 -22.60 19.69 15.56
N THR A 150 -21.96 20.43 14.66
CA THR A 150 -22.30 21.84 14.44
C THR A 150 -23.71 21.96 13.83
N PRO A 151 -24.52 22.91 14.31
CA PRO A 151 -25.85 23.11 13.75
C PRO A 151 -25.72 23.57 12.29
N LYS A 152 -26.40 22.85 11.39
CA LYS A 152 -26.50 23.24 9.99
C LYS A 152 -27.54 24.33 9.84
N VAL A 153 -27.28 25.26 8.93
CA VAL A 153 -28.25 26.28 8.53
C VAL A 153 -29.43 25.60 7.86
N ASP A 154 -30.65 25.96 8.29
CA ASP A 154 -31.85 25.46 7.65
C ASP A 154 -32.20 26.28 6.40
N PHE A 155 -32.19 25.62 5.24
CA PHE A 155 -32.57 26.19 3.94
C PHE A 155 -34.02 25.87 3.55
N SER A 156 -34.85 25.36 4.48
CA SER A 156 -36.27 25.02 4.24
C SER A 156 -37.12 26.17 3.66
N TRP A 157 -36.70 27.42 3.87
CA TRP A 157 -37.33 28.61 3.29
C TRP A 157 -37.15 28.74 1.76
N ASN A 158 -36.16 28.07 1.18
CA ASN A 158 -35.86 28.14 -0.25
C ASN A 158 -36.35 26.88 -1.00
N LYS A 159 -37.36 27.04 -1.86
CA LYS A 159 -37.91 25.96 -2.70
C LYS A 159 -36.88 25.34 -3.65
N TYR A 160 -35.90 26.12 -4.09
CA TYR A 160 -34.88 25.70 -5.07
C TYR A 160 -33.55 25.31 -4.41
N GLY A 161 -33.51 25.18 -3.08
CA GLY A 161 -32.30 24.77 -2.36
C GLY A 161 -31.96 23.31 -2.59
N GLU A 162 -30.68 23.01 -2.82
CA GLU A 162 -30.18 21.64 -2.89
C GLU A 162 -30.10 21.03 -1.48
N LYS A 163 -30.55 19.78 -1.31
CA LYS A 163 -30.60 19.11 0.02
C LYS A 163 -29.23 18.68 0.54
N THR A 164 -28.27 18.49 -0.35
CA THR A 164 -26.88 18.10 -0.06
C THR A 164 -26.02 19.32 0.30
N PHE A 165 -26.45 20.54 -0.06
CA PHE A 165 -25.75 21.75 0.27
C PHE A 165 -25.79 22.00 1.78
N THR A 166 -24.62 21.96 2.41
CA THR A 166 -24.47 22.21 3.84
C THR A 166 -23.72 23.50 4.06
N PHE A 167 -24.30 24.39 4.84
CA PHE A 167 -23.67 25.63 5.30
C PHE A 167 -23.84 25.71 6.83
N TYR A 168 -22.90 26.38 7.51
CA TYR A 168 -22.84 26.39 8.97
C TYR A 168 -23.02 27.79 9.58
N ASP A 169 -22.98 28.84 8.77
CA ASP A 169 -23.09 30.23 9.26
C ASP A 169 -24.46 30.84 8.95
N ASN A 170 -25.28 31.03 9.99
CA ASN A 170 -26.60 31.64 9.91
C ASN A 170 -26.54 33.13 9.54
N ARG A 171 -25.42 33.81 9.81
CA ARG A 171 -25.27 35.27 9.62
C ARG A 171 -25.40 35.66 8.16
N VAL A 172 -24.97 34.78 7.24
CA VAL A 172 -25.13 35.04 5.81
C VAL A 172 -26.60 34.98 5.40
N VAL A 173 -27.37 34.04 5.95
CA VAL A 173 -28.80 33.91 5.66
C VAL A 173 -29.58 35.06 6.25
N GLU A 174 -29.27 35.47 7.47
CA GLU A 174 -29.83 36.67 8.09
C GLU A 174 -29.51 37.94 7.28
N ALA A 175 -28.27 38.06 6.75
CA ALA A 175 -27.88 39.18 5.89
C ALA A 175 -28.64 39.21 4.55
N VAL A 176 -28.96 38.03 4.00
CA VAL A 176 -29.81 37.92 2.80
C VAL A 176 -31.27 38.27 3.13
N GLN A 177 -31.82 37.73 4.21
CA GLN A 177 -33.21 37.96 4.59
C GLN A 177 -33.49 39.40 5.05
N SER A 178 -32.50 40.05 5.67
CA SER A 178 -32.56 41.47 6.03
C SER A 178 -32.50 42.43 4.83
N GLY A 179 -32.29 41.91 3.61
CA GLY A 179 -32.33 42.71 2.39
C GLY A 179 -31.10 43.59 2.18
N ASN A 180 -29.93 43.19 2.70
CA ASN A 180 -28.70 43.94 2.50
C ASN A 180 -28.32 43.97 1.01
N LYS A 181 -28.26 45.18 0.43
CA LYS A 181 -27.97 45.40 -0.99
C LYS A 181 -26.65 44.77 -1.43
N GLU A 182 -25.61 44.89 -0.59
CA GLU A 182 -24.27 44.35 -0.86
C GLU A 182 -24.29 42.82 -0.97
N THR A 183 -24.99 42.15 -0.06
CA THR A 183 -25.14 40.70 -0.05
C THR A 183 -25.92 40.20 -1.27
N HIS A 184 -27.00 40.91 -1.64
CA HIS A 184 -27.76 40.60 -2.85
C HIS A 184 -26.95 40.81 -4.13
N GLU A 185 -26.15 41.87 -4.22
CA GLU A 185 -25.28 42.13 -5.38
C GLU A 185 -24.18 41.06 -5.50
N PHE A 186 -23.59 40.61 -4.38
CA PHE A 186 -22.62 39.52 -4.34
C PHE A 186 -23.18 38.21 -4.91
N PHE A 187 -24.33 37.74 -4.39
CA PHE A 187 -24.94 36.50 -4.88
C PHE A 187 -25.48 36.64 -6.31
N ARG A 188 -25.96 37.83 -6.69
CA ARG A 188 -26.34 38.12 -8.07
C ARG A 188 -25.14 38.00 -9.01
N LEU A 189 -23.99 38.55 -8.64
CA LEU A 189 -22.76 38.42 -9.41
C LEU A 189 -22.33 36.96 -9.54
N LEU A 190 -22.37 36.19 -8.44
CA LEU A 190 -22.06 34.76 -8.45
C LEU A 190 -22.98 33.98 -9.41
N SER A 191 -24.27 34.33 -9.46
CA SER A 191 -25.27 33.67 -10.33
C SER A 191 -25.25 34.11 -11.80
N LEU A 192 -24.66 35.26 -12.12
CA LEU A 192 -24.63 35.80 -13.49
C LEU A 192 -23.26 35.65 -14.16
N CYS A 193 -22.19 35.70 -13.37
CA CYS A 193 -20.81 35.61 -13.86
C CYS A 193 -20.33 34.16 -13.92
N HIS A 194 -21.08 33.29 -14.61
CA HIS A 194 -20.66 31.93 -14.89
C HIS A 194 -21.14 31.47 -16.27
N THR A 195 -20.48 30.45 -16.82
CA THR A 195 -20.88 29.82 -18.09
C THR A 195 -21.64 28.50 -17.87
N VAL A 196 -22.12 28.25 -16.65
CA VAL A 196 -22.90 27.06 -16.31
C VAL A 196 -24.27 27.13 -16.99
N MET A 197 -24.65 26.03 -17.63
CA MET A 197 -25.97 25.84 -18.22
C MET A 197 -26.82 25.04 -17.22
N SER A 198 -27.97 25.56 -16.82
CA SER A 198 -28.89 24.80 -15.95
C SER A 198 -29.65 23.77 -16.77
N GLU A 199 -29.78 22.56 -16.21
CA GLU A 199 -30.56 21.48 -16.79
C GLU A 199 -31.77 21.21 -15.89
N GLN A 200 -32.98 21.18 -16.48
CA GLN A 200 -34.19 20.89 -15.71
C GLN A 200 -34.53 19.41 -15.82
N LYS A 201 -34.42 18.69 -14.70
CA LYS A 201 -34.76 17.26 -14.62
C LYS A 201 -35.93 17.07 -13.66
N GLU A 202 -37.05 16.55 -14.18
CA GLU A 202 -38.25 16.20 -13.41
C GLU A 202 -38.77 17.33 -12.47
N GLY A 203 -38.76 18.58 -12.94
CA GLY A 203 -39.26 19.73 -12.19
C GLY A 203 -38.30 20.28 -11.12
N THR A 204 -37.11 19.69 -10.98
CA THR A 204 -36.02 20.21 -10.16
C THR A 204 -34.96 20.83 -11.08
N LEU A 205 -34.46 22.01 -10.73
CA LEU A 205 -33.34 22.63 -11.43
C LEU A 205 -32.05 21.97 -10.92
N MET A 206 -31.28 21.37 -11.83
CA MET A 206 -29.91 20.90 -11.59
C MET A 206 -28.91 21.84 -12.25
#